data_AF-A0A4U9XKA8-F1
#
_entry.id   AF-A0A4U9XKA8-F1
#
_cell.length_a   1.000
_cell.length_b   1.000
_cell.length_c   1.000
_cell.angle_alpha   90.00
_cell.angle_beta   90.00
_cell.angle_gamma   90.00
#
_symmetry.space_group_name_H-M   'P 1'
#
loop_
_entity.id
_entity.type
_entity.pdbx_description
1 polymer ?
#
loop_
_entity_poly.entity_id
_entity_poly.type
_entity_poly.pdbx_seq_one_letter_code
_entity_poly.pdbx_strand_id
1 'polypeptide(L)'
;MNIVIAGGSGFLGSQLIEVALQYGHQVTYLSRRRGIGSVFESSNLHFIKGDLLDSTTAPFPIQSFDLLIDCVGAIKPNQLRSLNVQATKGAIKLCKNKHIPKIVYISANSGYPAYLKSKREAEQLIKKSGLDYLLVRPNLLFGKERPLSLIQAKCLFFFAHLPFFTSFFKKRQPHAVREVAEAILQTLENNPSKKILTWSYS
;
A
#
# COMPACT_ATOMS: atom_id res chain seq x y z
N MET A 1 -16.23 -3.00 5.97
CA MET A 1 -15.56 -1.78 6.50
C MET A 1 -15.76 -0.63 5.52
N ASN A 2 -15.66 0.60 6.01
CA ASN A 2 -15.53 1.83 5.22
C ASN A 2 -14.05 2.19 5.10
N ILE A 3 -13.46 1.96 3.93
CA ILE A 3 -12.00 2.01 3.72
C ILE A 3 -11.63 3.23 2.88
N VAL A 4 -10.64 4.00 3.35
CA VAL A 4 -9.97 5.01 2.52
C VAL A 4 -8.72 4.42 1.88
N ILE A 5 -8.56 4.49 0.56
CA ILE A 5 -7.33 4.06 -0.14
C ILE A 5 -6.65 5.27 -0.78
N ALA A 6 -5.54 5.73 -0.19
CA ALA A 6 -4.72 6.77 -0.78
C ALA A 6 -3.77 6.18 -1.83
N GLY A 7 -3.77 6.76 -3.03
CA GLY A 7 -3.08 6.19 -4.20
C GLY A 7 -3.85 5.05 -4.87
N GLY A 8 -5.19 5.02 -4.72
CA GLY A 8 -6.06 3.97 -5.26
C GLY A 8 -6.01 3.79 -6.78
N SER A 9 -5.68 4.82 -7.57
CA SER A 9 -5.50 4.66 -9.03
C SER A 9 -4.16 4.01 -9.42
N GLY A 10 -3.34 3.62 -8.44
CA GLY A 10 -2.00 3.05 -8.66
C GLY A 10 -1.98 1.52 -8.76
N PHE A 11 -0.76 0.97 -8.86
CA PHE A 11 -0.52 -0.46 -9.09
C PHE A 11 -1.12 -1.36 -8.02
N LEU A 12 -0.75 -1.17 -6.75
CA LEU A 12 -1.33 -1.93 -5.63
C LEU A 12 -2.71 -1.37 -5.23
N GLY A 13 -2.90 -0.06 -5.33
CA GLY A 13 -4.16 0.59 -4.94
C GLY A 13 -5.37 0.08 -5.70
N SER A 14 -5.25 -0.12 -7.02
CA SER A 14 -6.35 -0.64 -7.85
C SER A 14 -6.73 -2.07 -7.49
N GLN A 15 -5.74 -2.90 -7.19
CA GLN A 15 -5.94 -4.29 -6.74
C GLN A 15 -6.60 -4.32 -5.35
N LEU A 16 -6.19 -3.44 -4.43
CA LEU A 16 -6.83 -3.30 -3.12
C LEU A 16 -8.28 -2.84 -3.24
N ILE A 17 -8.59 -1.91 -4.15
CA ILE A 17 -9.98 -1.50 -4.43
C ILE A 17 -10.78 -2.72 -4.87
N GLU A 18 -10.29 -3.46 -5.87
CA GLU A 18 -11.00 -4.62 -6.42
C GLU A 18 -11.26 -5.70 -5.36
N VAL A 19 -10.24 -6.07 -4.59
CA VAL A 19 -10.36 -7.06 -3.50
C VAL A 19 -11.33 -6.56 -2.43
N ALA A 20 -11.21 -5.31 -1.98
CA ALA A 20 -12.08 -4.78 -0.93
C ALA A 20 -13.56 -4.75 -1.36
N LEU A 21 -13.84 -4.38 -2.62
CA LEU A 21 -15.20 -4.41 -3.17
C LEU A 21 -15.75 -5.84 -3.26
N GLN A 22 -14.94 -6.82 -3.65
CA GLN A 22 -15.34 -8.23 -3.68
C GLN A 22 -15.66 -8.79 -2.29
N TYR A 23 -15.00 -8.27 -1.26
CA TYR A 23 -15.27 -8.58 0.15
C TYR A 23 -16.46 -7.76 0.71
N GLY A 24 -17.19 -7.03 -0.13
CA GLY A 24 -18.40 -6.29 0.26
C GLY A 24 -18.11 -5.02 1.07
N HIS A 25 -16.90 -4.49 1.01
CA HIS A 25 -16.56 -3.24 1.69
C HIS A 25 -16.94 -2.01 0.86
N GLN A 26 -17.17 -0.89 1.54
CA GLN A 26 -17.34 0.42 0.91
C GLN A 26 -15.98 1.10 0.80
N VAL A 27 -15.64 1.58 -0.39
CA VAL A 27 -14.30 2.08 -0.68
C VAL A 27 -14.37 3.53 -1.13
N THR A 28 -13.59 4.38 -0.48
CA THR A 28 -13.30 5.73 -0.94
C THR A 28 -11.83 5.81 -1.31
N TYR A 29 -11.50 6.16 -2.55
CA TYR A 29 -10.10 6.27 -2.94
C TYR A 29 -9.70 7.72 -3.24
N LEU A 30 -8.55 8.11 -2.70
CA LEU A 30 -7.93 9.41 -2.92
C LEU A 30 -6.84 9.27 -4.00
N SER A 31 -6.95 10.03 -5.08
CA SER A 31 -5.93 10.04 -6.14
C SER A 31 -5.95 11.35 -6.93
N ARG A 32 -4.83 11.68 -7.58
CA ARG A 32 -4.71 12.91 -8.40
C ARG A 32 -5.53 12.85 -9.68
N ARG A 33 -5.79 11.63 -10.18
CA ARG A 33 -6.56 11.33 -11.39
C ARG A 33 -7.51 10.18 -11.09
N ARG A 34 -8.60 10.10 -11.85
CA ARG A 34 -9.52 8.96 -11.79
C ARG A 34 -8.78 7.71 -12.26
N GLY A 35 -9.09 6.56 -11.66
CA GLY A 35 -8.62 5.28 -12.19
C GLY A 35 -9.33 4.92 -13.49
N ILE A 36 -8.77 3.96 -14.21
CA ILE A 36 -9.31 3.46 -15.49
C ILE A 36 -9.55 1.96 -15.33
N GLY A 37 -10.69 1.48 -15.85
CA GLY A 37 -11.12 0.09 -15.77
C GLY A 37 -12.47 -0.06 -15.06
N SER A 38 -13.15 -1.17 -15.31
CA SER A 38 -14.52 -1.44 -14.84
C SER A 38 -14.67 -1.35 -13.32
N VAL A 39 -13.62 -1.70 -12.56
CA VAL A 39 -13.63 -1.57 -11.09
C VAL A 39 -13.88 -0.12 -10.64
N PHE A 40 -13.43 0.88 -11.41
CA PHE A 40 -13.60 2.30 -11.09
C PHE A 40 -15.01 2.86 -11.40
N GLU A 41 -15.87 2.03 -11.98
CA GLU A 41 -17.27 2.33 -12.29
C GLU A 41 -18.24 1.74 -11.26
N SER A 42 -17.72 1.00 -10.26
CA SER A 42 -18.53 0.42 -9.19
C SER A 42 -19.30 1.49 -8.40
N SER A 43 -20.58 1.24 -8.13
CA SER A 43 -21.43 2.11 -7.30
C SER A 43 -20.98 2.18 -5.83
N ASN A 44 -20.24 1.18 -5.36
CA ASN A 44 -19.69 1.10 -4.00
C ASN A 44 -18.28 1.73 -3.90
N LEU A 45 -17.85 2.45 -4.94
CA LEU A 45 -16.56 3.12 -4.99
C LEU A 45 -16.73 4.64 -5.15
N HIS A 46 -16.24 5.41 -4.18
CA HIS A 46 -16.19 6.86 -4.26
C HIS A 46 -14.79 7.34 -4.63
N PHE A 47 -14.68 8.12 -5.71
CA PHE A 47 -13.46 8.84 -6.05
C PHE A 47 -13.37 10.20 -5.35
N ILE A 48 -12.24 10.48 -4.71
CA ILE A 48 -11.86 11.82 -4.26
C ILE A 48 -10.61 12.26 -5.02
N LYS A 49 -10.73 13.38 -5.74
CA LYS A 49 -9.56 14.02 -6.35
C LYS A 49 -8.76 14.74 -5.27
N GLY A 50 -7.49 14.41 -5.12
CA GLY A 50 -6.59 15.10 -4.20
C GLY A 50 -5.22 14.47 -4.08
N ASP A 51 -4.38 15.07 -3.24
CA ASP A 51 -3.04 14.65 -2.91
C ASP A 51 -2.85 14.65 -1.39
N LEU A 52 -2.16 13.66 -0.84
CA LEU A 52 -1.82 13.62 0.58
C LEU A 52 -0.91 14.79 0.98
N LEU A 53 -0.15 15.33 0.04
CA LEU A 53 0.70 16.51 0.29
C LEU A 53 -0.12 17.80 0.50
N ASP A 54 -1.39 17.83 0.08
CA ASP A 54 -2.28 19.00 0.14
C ASP A 54 -3.66 18.62 0.70
N SER A 55 -3.72 17.61 1.58
CA SER A 55 -4.98 16.93 1.93
C SER A 55 -5.96 17.75 2.79
N THR A 56 -5.70 19.03 3.02
CA THR A 56 -6.58 19.90 3.81
C THR A 56 -7.86 20.32 3.09
N THR A 57 -7.94 20.15 1.77
CA THR A 57 -9.05 20.65 0.94
C THR A 57 -9.89 19.57 0.26
N ALA A 58 -9.54 18.29 0.41
CA ALA A 58 -10.25 17.21 -0.26
C ALA A 58 -11.67 17.01 0.32
N PRO A 59 -12.74 17.00 -0.52
CA PRO A 59 -14.12 16.92 -0.07
C PRO A 59 -14.48 15.48 0.30
N PHE A 60 -14.01 15.01 1.46
CA PHE A 60 -14.40 13.71 1.98
C PHE A 60 -15.89 13.67 2.33
N PRO A 61 -16.59 12.57 2.01
CA PRO A 61 -17.99 12.41 2.37
C PRO A 61 -18.17 12.45 3.89
N ILE A 62 -19.36 12.88 4.32
CA ILE A 62 -19.77 12.90 5.72
C ILE A 62 -20.14 11.47 6.11
N GLN A 63 -19.13 10.65 6.35
CA GLN A 63 -19.26 9.28 6.84
C GLN A 63 -18.06 8.92 7.73
N SER A 64 -18.25 7.95 8.61
CA SER A 64 -17.17 7.38 9.41
C SER A 64 -16.34 6.40 8.58
N PHE A 65 -15.02 6.43 8.75
CA PHE A 65 -14.08 5.50 8.11
C PHE A 65 -13.38 4.65 9.17
N ASP A 66 -13.25 3.35 8.88
CA ASP A 66 -12.62 2.40 9.80
C ASP A 66 -11.09 2.43 9.69
N LEU A 67 -10.58 2.60 8.46
CA LEU A 67 -9.14 2.59 8.21
C LEU A 67 -8.76 3.33 6.93
N LEU A 68 -7.52 3.81 6.89
CA LEU A 68 -6.86 4.34 5.71
C LEU A 68 -5.72 3.40 5.29
N ILE A 69 -5.67 3.03 4.00
CA ILE A 69 -4.56 2.33 3.38
C ILE A 69 -3.75 3.32 2.55
N ASP A 70 -2.52 3.61 3.00
CA ASP A 70 -1.57 4.48 2.31
C ASP A 70 -0.70 3.70 1.33
N CYS A 71 -1.09 3.75 0.05
CA CYS A 71 -0.31 3.21 -1.06
C CYS A 71 0.58 4.28 -1.73
N VAL A 72 0.61 5.51 -1.21
CA VAL A 72 1.40 6.59 -1.81
C VAL A 72 2.87 6.38 -1.49
N GLY A 73 3.70 6.39 -2.53
CA GLY A 73 5.14 6.31 -2.34
C GLY A 73 5.91 6.52 -3.63
N ALA A 74 7.08 7.14 -3.49
CA ALA A 74 8.04 7.24 -4.57
C ALA A 74 8.99 6.04 -4.54
N ILE A 75 9.36 5.57 -5.74
CA ILE A 75 10.44 4.59 -5.94
C ILE A 75 11.66 5.27 -6.58
N LYS A 76 11.51 6.51 -7.09
CA LYS A 76 12.58 7.23 -7.79
C LYS A 76 13.55 7.91 -6.79
N PRO A 77 14.88 7.69 -6.90
CA PRO A 77 15.88 8.11 -5.90
C PRO A 77 15.84 9.57 -5.47
N ASN A 78 15.63 10.48 -6.42
CA ASN A 78 15.67 11.93 -6.22
C ASN A 78 14.49 12.49 -5.41
N GLN A 79 13.42 11.73 -5.19
CA GLN A 79 12.21 12.17 -4.49
C GLN A 79 11.81 11.26 -3.31
N LEU A 80 12.55 10.18 -3.08
CA LEU A 80 12.23 9.13 -2.11
C LEU A 80 11.86 9.66 -0.72
N ARG A 81 12.81 10.36 -0.09
CA ARG A 81 12.74 10.66 1.33
C ARG A 81 11.70 11.74 1.59
N SER A 82 11.77 12.83 0.84
CA SER A 82 10.83 13.95 0.96
C SER A 82 9.40 13.48 0.68
N LEU A 83 9.17 12.74 -0.42
CA LEU A 83 7.82 12.31 -0.77
C LEU A 83 7.25 11.28 0.20
N ASN A 84 7.99 10.22 0.55
CA ASN A 84 7.48 9.18 1.45
C ASN A 84 7.17 9.75 2.84
N VAL A 85 8.06 10.58 3.39
CA VAL A 85 7.86 11.21 4.70
C VAL A 85 6.72 12.21 4.68
N GLN A 86 6.65 13.09 3.68
CA GLN A 86 5.61 14.11 3.60
C GLN A 86 4.23 13.49 3.33
N ALA A 87 4.14 12.51 2.41
CA ALA A 87 2.90 11.78 2.15
C ALA A 87 2.40 11.07 3.42
N THR A 88 3.29 10.42 4.17
CA THR A 88 2.95 9.77 5.44
C THR A 88 2.42 10.78 6.47
N LYS A 89 3.04 11.96 6.58
CA LYS A 89 2.53 13.05 7.46
C LYS A 89 1.14 13.50 7.03
N GLY A 90 0.91 13.61 5.72
CA GLY A 90 -0.40 13.89 5.13
C GLY A 90 -1.44 12.83 5.48
N ALA A 91 -1.11 11.54 5.33
CA ALA A 91 -1.97 10.43 5.71
C ALA A 91 -2.33 10.46 7.20
N ILE A 92 -1.35 10.67 8.09
CA ILE A 92 -1.57 10.78 9.53
C ILE A 92 -2.49 11.96 9.85
N LYS A 93 -2.26 13.12 9.22
CA LYS A 93 -3.11 14.33 9.39
C LYS A 93 -4.53 14.05 8.92
N LEU A 94 -4.70 13.39 7.78
CA LEU A 94 -6.00 13.00 7.26
C LEU A 94 -6.73 12.06 8.23
N CYS A 95 -6.05 11.03 8.75
CA CYS A 95 -6.63 10.13 9.75
C CYS A 95 -7.11 10.91 10.98
N LYS A 96 -6.29 11.81 11.52
CA LYS A 96 -6.65 12.62 12.69
C LYS A 96 -7.84 13.53 12.41
N ASN A 97 -7.81 14.28 11.30
CA ASN A 97 -8.87 15.22 10.95
C ASN A 97 -10.22 14.54 10.66
N LYS A 98 -10.19 13.30 10.15
CA LYS A 98 -11.39 12.52 9.81
C LYS A 98 -11.70 11.43 10.83
N HIS A 99 -11.04 11.45 11.99
CA HIS A 99 -11.21 10.48 13.07
C HIS A 99 -11.10 9.01 12.60
N ILE A 100 -10.24 8.75 11.62
CA ILE A 100 -9.95 7.40 11.13
C ILE A 100 -9.01 6.73 12.13
N PRO A 101 -9.42 5.65 12.82
CA PRO A 101 -8.69 5.12 13.96
C PRO A 101 -7.43 4.33 13.57
N LYS A 102 -7.36 3.85 12.32
CA LYS A 102 -6.32 2.93 11.86
C LYS A 102 -5.67 3.35 10.54
N ILE A 103 -4.35 3.17 10.45
CA ILE A 103 -3.57 3.37 9.23
C ILE A 103 -2.81 2.09 8.81
N VAL A 104 -3.00 1.68 7.57
CA VAL A 104 -2.23 0.62 6.92
C VAL A 104 -1.21 1.29 6.02
N TYR A 105 0.06 1.01 6.22
CA TYR A 105 1.13 1.62 5.43
C TYR A 105 1.91 0.59 4.64
N ILE A 106 2.01 0.83 3.32
CA ILE A 106 2.76 -0.04 2.43
C ILE A 106 4.23 0.36 2.46
N SER A 107 4.99 -0.39 3.27
CA SER A 107 6.44 -0.32 3.42
C SER A 107 7.14 -1.20 2.38
N ALA A 108 8.33 -1.69 2.69
CA ALA A 108 9.07 -2.64 1.88
C ALA A 108 9.97 -3.53 2.74
N ASN A 109 10.17 -4.76 2.28
CA ASN A 109 11.13 -5.72 2.84
C ASN A 109 12.40 -5.81 1.98
N SER A 110 12.27 -5.62 0.66
CA SER A 110 13.39 -5.62 -0.29
C SER A 110 13.50 -4.32 -1.07
N GLY A 111 14.72 -3.91 -1.40
CA GLY A 111 15.01 -2.74 -2.21
C GLY A 111 16.40 -2.18 -1.89
N TYR A 112 16.80 -1.13 -2.59
CA TYR A 112 18.08 -0.49 -2.32
C TYR A 112 18.07 0.25 -0.95
N PRO A 113 19.22 0.42 -0.27
CA PRO A 113 19.26 0.89 1.11
C PRO A 113 18.56 2.22 1.36
N ALA A 114 18.70 3.21 0.46
CA ALA A 114 18.05 4.51 0.60
C ALA A 114 16.51 4.41 0.54
N TYR A 115 15.96 3.53 -0.30
CA TYR A 115 14.52 3.27 -0.35
C TYR A 115 14.03 2.66 0.95
N LEU A 116 14.69 1.61 1.44
CA LEU A 116 14.34 0.95 2.70
C LEU A 116 14.44 1.93 3.88
N LYS A 117 15.50 2.75 3.94
CA LYS A 117 15.65 3.80 4.96
C LYS A 117 14.47 4.78 4.92
N SER A 118 14.07 5.26 3.74
CA SER A 118 12.91 6.16 3.62
C SER A 118 11.60 5.52 4.11
N LYS A 119 11.38 4.24 3.81
CA LYS A 119 10.20 3.50 4.29
C LYS A 119 10.22 3.30 5.81
N ARG A 120 11.38 3.01 6.39
CA ARG A 120 11.55 2.87 7.86
C ARG A 120 11.36 4.19 8.59
N GLU A 121 11.80 5.32 8.02
CA GLU A 121 11.52 6.65 8.59
C GLU A 121 10.01 6.94 8.66
N ALA A 122 9.27 6.63 7.59
CA ALA A 122 7.81 6.74 7.57
C ALA A 122 7.12 5.83 8.61
N GLU A 123 7.59 4.58 8.78
CA GLU A 123 7.06 3.69 9.82
C GLU A 123 7.22 4.27 11.23
N GLN A 124 8.33 4.97 11.51
CA GLN A 124 8.53 5.60 12.81
C GLN A 124 7.54 6.74 13.06
N LEU A 125 7.17 7.50 12.02
CA LEU A 125 6.15 8.54 12.12
C LEU A 125 4.78 7.95 12.46
N ILE A 126 4.41 6.85 11.81
CA ILE A 126 3.16 6.13 12.08
C ILE A 126 3.14 5.60 13.51
N LYS A 127 4.22 4.94 13.96
CA LYS A 127 4.32 4.42 15.33
C LYS A 127 4.19 5.52 16.39
N LYS A 128 4.72 6.71 16.12
CA LYS A 128 4.65 7.88 17.01
C LYS A 128 3.32 8.66 16.90
N SER A 129 2.45 8.31 15.95
CA SER A 129 1.25 9.10 15.65
C SER A 129 0.13 8.97 16.68
N GLY A 130 0.12 7.84 17.41
CA GLY A 130 -0.97 7.43 18.31
C GLY A 130 -2.10 6.64 17.64
N LEU A 131 -2.05 6.43 16.32
CA LEU A 131 -3.04 5.64 15.58
C LEU A 131 -2.81 4.13 15.75
N ASP A 132 -3.87 3.33 15.66
CA ASP A 132 -3.71 1.90 15.37
C ASP A 132 -3.08 1.75 13.97
N TYR A 133 -2.31 0.68 13.75
CA TYR A 133 -1.61 0.51 12.48
C TYR A 133 -1.33 -0.93 12.09
N LEU A 134 -1.18 -1.12 10.78
CA LEU A 134 -0.58 -2.29 10.16
C LEU A 134 0.53 -1.86 9.19
N LEU A 135 1.76 -2.28 9.43
CA LEU A 135 2.90 -2.04 8.55
C LEU A 135 3.09 -3.24 7.61
N VAL A 136 2.89 -3.03 6.31
CA VAL A 136 2.98 -4.10 5.31
C VAL A 136 4.34 -4.01 4.64
N ARG A 137 5.15 -5.06 4.71
CA ARG A 137 6.51 -5.13 4.17
C ARG A 137 6.60 -6.21 3.09
N PRO A 138 6.11 -5.93 1.86
CA PRO A 138 6.25 -6.86 0.77
C PRO A 138 7.69 -6.85 0.21
N ASN A 139 8.05 -7.94 -0.47
CA ASN A 139 9.17 -7.93 -1.42
C ASN A 139 8.75 -7.24 -2.74
N LEU A 140 9.44 -7.52 -3.84
CA LEU A 140 9.06 -6.99 -5.16
C LEU A 140 7.64 -7.42 -5.53
N LEU A 141 6.77 -6.46 -5.81
CA LEU A 141 5.43 -6.73 -6.35
C LEU A 141 5.47 -6.82 -7.87
N PHE A 142 4.81 -7.83 -8.44
CA PHE A 142 4.67 -7.98 -9.89
C PHE A 142 3.22 -8.17 -10.35
N GLY A 143 2.95 -7.77 -11.59
CA GLY A 143 1.61 -7.76 -12.19
C GLY A 143 1.62 -7.21 -13.61
N LYS A 144 0.55 -7.49 -14.37
CA LYS A 144 0.42 -7.13 -15.80
C LYS A 144 0.40 -5.61 -16.03
N GLU A 145 -0.08 -4.88 -15.03
CA GLU A 145 -0.18 -3.43 -14.98
C GLU A 145 1.20 -2.75 -14.89
N ARG A 146 2.25 -3.53 -14.57
CA ARG A 146 3.64 -3.06 -14.55
C ARG A 146 4.56 -4.06 -15.26
N PRO A 147 4.65 -4.06 -16.60
CA PRO A 147 5.36 -5.08 -17.38
C PRO A 147 6.82 -5.31 -16.97
N LEU A 148 7.56 -4.24 -16.63
CA LEU A 148 8.94 -4.35 -16.13
C LEU A 148 9.07 -5.19 -14.85
N SER A 149 8.04 -5.18 -13.98
CA SER A 149 8.03 -6.00 -12.77
C SER A 149 7.92 -7.49 -13.08
N LEU A 150 7.26 -7.87 -14.18
CA LEU A 150 7.17 -9.27 -14.63
C LEU A 150 8.53 -9.80 -15.08
N ILE A 151 9.29 -8.98 -15.81
CA ILE A 151 10.64 -9.34 -16.25
C ILE A 151 11.55 -9.51 -15.03
N GLN A 152 11.52 -8.56 -14.10
CA GLN A 152 12.28 -8.64 -12.85
C GLN A 152 11.90 -9.88 -12.03
N ALA A 153 10.61 -10.18 -11.92
CA ALA A 153 10.13 -11.37 -11.21
C ALA A 153 10.62 -12.65 -11.87
N LYS A 154 10.53 -12.77 -13.21
CA LYS A 154 11.07 -13.91 -13.97
C LYS A 154 12.57 -14.10 -13.74
N CYS A 155 13.35 -13.02 -13.75
CA CYS A 155 14.78 -13.10 -13.42
C CYS A 155 15.00 -13.61 -11.99
N LEU A 156 14.31 -13.04 -10.99
CA LEU A 156 14.44 -13.48 -9.60
C LEU A 156 14.03 -14.94 -9.41
N PHE A 157 12.94 -15.38 -10.03
CA PHE A 157 12.53 -16.79 -10.01
C PHE A 157 13.57 -17.68 -10.67
N PHE A 158 14.09 -17.32 -11.85
CA PHE A 158 15.13 -18.09 -12.53
C PHE A 158 16.37 -18.28 -11.65
N PHE A 159 16.91 -17.18 -11.06
CA PHE A 159 18.07 -17.26 -10.16
C PHE A 159 17.78 -18.00 -8.85
N ALA A 160 16.54 -17.99 -8.36
CA ALA A 160 16.14 -18.74 -7.18
C ALA A 160 16.18 -20.27 -7.37
N HIS A 161 16.21 -20.76 -8.61
CA HIS A 161 16.33 -22.19 -8.92
C HIS A 161 17.79 -22.63 -9.15
N LEU A 162 18.76 -21.71 -9.19
CA LEU A 162 20.18 -22.06 -9.35
C LEU A 162 20.80 -22.44 -7.99
N PRO A 163 21.51 -23.58 -7.89
CA PRO A 163 21.92 -24.19 -6.62
C PRO A 163 22.87 -23.33 -5.76
N PHE A 164 23.61 -22.39 -6.35
CA PHE A 164 24.49 -21.46 -5.62
C PHE A 164 23.74 -20.23 -5.09
N PHE A 165 22.58 -19.90 -5.68
CA PHE A 165 21.86 -18.66 -5.45
C PHE A 165 20.54 -18.86 -4.67
N THR A 166 20.09 -20.10 -4.54
CA THR A 166 18.85 -20.53 -3.86
C THR A 166 18.60 -19.83 -2.53
N SER A 167 19.55 -19.86 -1.59
CA SER A 167 19.38 -19.28 -0.25
C SER A 167 19.21 -17.74 -0.27
N PHE A 168 19.92 -17.06 -1.17
CA PHE A 168 19.88 -15.60 -1.28
C PHE A 168 18.60 -15.09 -1.95
N PHE A 169 18.12 -15.79 -2.98
CA PHE A 169 16.96 -15.39 -3.77
C PHE A 169 15.64 -15.93 -3.21
N LYS A 170 15.61 -17.08 -2.50
CA LYS A 170 14.40 -17.53 -1.77
C LYS A 170 13.90 -16.47 -0.79
N LYS A 171 14.80 -15.77 -0.08
CA LYS A 171 14.42 -14.72 0.88
C LYS A 171 13.89 -13.43 0.22
N ARG A 172 13.97 -13.32 -1.11
CA ARG A 172 13.58 -12.12 -1.88
C ARG A 172 12.57 -12.44 -2.97
N GLN A 173 11.80 -13.52 -2.80
CA GLN A 173 10.83 -13.90 -3.81
C GLN A 173 9.83 -12.78 -4.04
N PRO A 174 9.56 -12.46 -5.31
CA PRO A 174 8.58 -11.46 -5.67
C PRO A 174 7.17 -12.04 -5.41
N HIS A 175 6.20 -11.18 -5.10
CA HIS A 175 4.81 -11.57 -4.84
C HIS A 175 3.89 -10.94 -5.88
N ALA A 176 2.85 -11.68 -6.27
CA ALA A 176 1.83 -11.10 -7.14
C ALA A 176 1.14 -9.96 -6.39
N VAL A 177 0.93 -8.83 -7.07
CA VAL A 177 0.29 -7.65 -6.46
C VAL A 177 -1.11 -7.98 -5.89
N ARG A 178 -1.81 -8.89 -6.56
CA ARG A 178 -3.13 -9.41 -6.17
C ARG A 178 -3.09 -10.18 -4.84
N GLU A 179 -2.17 -11.14 -4.71
CA GLU A 179 -1.98 -11.93 -3.48
C GLU A 179 -1.64 -11.03 -2.28
N VAL A 180 -0.84 -9.98 -2.52
CA VAL A 180 -0.51 -9.01 -1.46
C VAL A 180 -1.73 -8.20 -1.06
N ALA A 181 -2.58 -7.78 -2.00
CA ALA A 181 -3.83 -7.11 -1.69
C ALA A 181 -4.79 -8.01 -0.87
N GLU A 182 -4.95 -9.27 -1.28
CA GLU A 182 -5.76 -10.26 -0.56
C GLU A 182 -5.25 -10.52 0.86
N ALA A 183 -3.95 -10.74 1.02
CA ALA A 183 -3.33 -10.95 2.33
C ALA A 183 -3.48 -9.74 3.26
N ILE A 184 -3.46 -8.51 2.73
CA ILE A 184 -3.73 -7.29 3.51
C ILE A 184 -5.18 -7.32 4.02
N LEU A 185 -6.16 -7.52 3.14
CA LEU A 185 -7.58 -7.53 3.53
C LEU A 185 -7.90 -8.66 4.51
N GLN A 186 -7.43 -9.88 4.23
CA GLN A 186 -7.58 -11.03 5.13
C GLN A 186 -6.94 -10.78 6.50
N THR A 187 -5.79 -10.10 6.54
CA THR A 187 -5.17 -9.73 7.82
C THR A 187 -6.04 -8.74 8.59
N LEU A 188 -6.64 -7.77 7.91
CA LEU A 188 -7.49 -6.76 8.54
C LEU A 188 -8.78 -7.37 9.12
N GLU A 189 -9.37 -8.35 8.45
CA GLU A 189 -10.57 -9.05 8.94
C GLU A 189 -10.25 -10.08 10.04
N ASN A 190 -9.27 -10.95 9.81
CA ASN A 190 -9.05 -12.12 10.66
C ASN A 190 -8.12 -11.84 11.84
N ASN A 191 -7.28 -10.80 11.74
CA ASN A 191 -6.31 -10.49 12.79
C ASN A 191 -6.10 -8.97 12.92
N PRO A 192 -7.14 -8.22 13.31
CA PRO A 192 -7.12 -6.76 13.30
C PRO A 192 -6.04 -6.18 14.23
N SER A 193 -5.60 -6.87 15.28
CA SER A 193 -4.54 -6.37 16.17
C SER A 193 -3.12 -6.48 15.59
N LYS A 194 -2.94 -7.21 14.48
CA LYS A 194 -1.63 -7.43 13.85
C LYS A 194 -0.99 -6.12 13.43
N LYS A 195 0.24 -5.89 13.88
CA LYS A 195 1.00 -4.64 13.64
C LYS A 195 1.93 -4.69 12.42
N ILE A 196 2.37 -5.89 12.02
CA ILE A 196 3.30 -6.07 10.91
C ILE A 196 2.86 -7.27 10.07
N LEU A 197 2.74 -7.07 8.76
CA LEU A 197 2.58 -8.12 7.76
C LEU A 197 3.84 -8.16 6.88
N THR A 198 4.50 -9.31 6.83
CA THR A 198 5.74 -9.50 6.07
C THR A 198 5.77 -10.90 5.47
N TRP A 199 6.46 -11.04 4.34
CA TRP A 199 6.71 -12.31 3.69
C TRP A 199 8.19 -12.64 3.89
N SER A 200 8.46 -13.27 5.03
CA SER A 200 9.78 -13.79 5.37
C SER A 200 9.71 -15.31 5.23
N TYR A 201 10.60 -15.90 4.43
CA TYR A 201 10.81 -17.34 4.50
C TYR A 201 11.60 -17.63 5.79
N SER A 202 10.99 -18.41 6.68
CA SER A 202 11.66 -19.09 7.80
C SER A 202 12.69 -20.09 7.27
#